data_AF-A0A1M3FV55-F1
#
_entry.id   AF-A0A1M3FV55-F1
#
_cell.length_a   1.000
_cell.length_b   1.000
_cell.length_c   1.000
_cell.angle_alpha   90.00
_cell.angle_beta   90.00
_cell.angle_gamma   90.00
#
_symmetry.space_group_name_H-M   'P 1'
#
loop_
_entity.id
_entity.type
_entity.pdbx_description
1 polymer ?
#
loop_
_entity_poly.entity_id
_entity_poly.type
_entity_poly.pdbx_seq_one_letter_code
_entity_poly.pdbx_strand_id
1 'polypeptide(L)'
;MQNHSQEPTSGLLEEFRNLDYQGKVRLFDKEFGIVPFEFPEYDIEASWYRNELKTSQFIDIFHQDSRDNNLLQKNFQIEKEMLSFDIRPLSKLERIYLNQYILQKFLDARQTINDQVKRDIEVATDEIKYLEARIDTLVTVVNWTKYTLEQPGKSSFRIKFLTIFYNGFKAYNYGNDKMITIRRKFLELFLYAQGLLLAEHLGDLQKTLEKYRDEKETKNELSLPLKIVLLKELGIIETLKQKFKQRHIEGYHNQLADLICLITSENRKNHQSVLDYVTALDTGTSTDLLNPANVKTIKEELEKYQLA
;
A
#
# COMPACT_ATOMS: atom_id res chain seq x y z
N MET A 1 -13.43 63.14 -5.07
CA MET A 1 -13.08 63.10 -3.63
C MET A 1 -13.74 61.84 -3.06
N GLN A 2 -13.07 60.81 -2.59
CA GLN A 2 -11.69 60.61 -2.13
C GLN A 2 -11.24 59.17 -2.43
N ASN A 3 -9.98 59.06 -2.84
CA ASN A 3 -8.98 58.03 -2.48
C ASN A 3 -9.43 56.57 -2.28
N HIS A 4 -9.15 55.74 -3.29
CA HIS A 4 -8.43 54.50 -3.01
C HIS A 4 -6.95 54.72 -3.32
N SER A 5 -6.22 54.82 -2.21
CA SER A 5 -4.78 54.90 -2.07
C SER A 5 -4.05 53.72 -2.72
N GLN A 6 -3.14 54.08 -3.63
CA GLN A 6 -1.73 53.66 -3.75
C GLN A 6 -1.36 52.18 -3.58
N GLU A 7 -0.97 51.59 -4.72
CA GLU A 7 0.12 50.64 -5.03
C GLU A 7 0.65 49.68 -3.94
N PRO A 8 0.81 48.39 -4.30
CA PRO A 8 2.13 47.93 -4.72
C PRO A 8 2.02 46.98 -5.93
N THR A 9 2.11 47.50 -7.16
CA THR A 9 1.89 46.68 -8.38
C THR A 9 3.12 46.53 -9.27
N SER A 10 4.14 47.39 -9.17
CA SER A 10 5.42 47.18 -9.88
C SER A 10 6.20 45.98 -9.34
N GLY A 11 5.96 45.63 -8.07
CA GLY A 11 6.59 44.50 -7.40
C GLY A 11 6.20 43.15 -8.01
N LEU A 12 4.96 42.94 -8.46
CA LEU A 12 4.48 41.65 -8.96
C LEU A 12 5.16 41.21 -10.27
N LEU A 13 5.49 42.18 -11.14
CA LEU A 13 6.15 41.93 -12.42
C LEU A 13 7.64 41.60 -12.21
N GLU A 14 8.29 42.32 -11.30
CA GLU A 14 9.67 42.08 -10.90
C GLU A 14 9.80 40.79 -10.08
N GLU A 15 8.87 40.54 -9.17
CA GLU A 15 8.70 39.28 -8.44
C GLU A 15 8.59 38.11 -9.40
N PHE A 16 7.66 38.15 -10.38
CA PHE A 16 7.53 37.05 -11.36
C PHE A 16 8.82 36.80 -12.14
N ARG A 17 9.49 37.86 -12.61
CA ARG A 17 10.78 37.72 -13.33
C ARG A 17 11.85 37.09 -12.45
N ASN A 18 11.88 37.49 -11.17
CA ASN A 18 12.84 37.02 -10.17
C ASN A 18 12.52 35.62 -9.61
N LEU A 19 11.30 35.11 -9.81
CA LEU A 19 10.96 33.73 -9.43
C LEU A 19 11.83 32.73 -10.21
N ASP A 20 12.36 31.76 -9.48
CA ASP A 20 12.91 30.56 -10.07
C ASP A 20 11.79 29.70 -10.70
N TYR A 21 12.17 28.63 -11.38
CA TYR A 21 11.20 27.73 -12.02
C TYR A 21 10.15 27.21 -11.03
N GLN A 22 10.56 26.90 -9.80
CA GLN A 22 9.67 26.36 -8.77
C GLN A 22 8.60 27.39 -8.37
N GLY A 23 9.01 28.63 -8.13
CA GLY A 23 8.10 29.75 -7.88
C GLY A 23 7.12 29.96 -9.03
N LYS A 24 7.61 29.93 -10.28
CA LYS A 24 6.78 30.09 -11.48
C LYS A 24 5.74 28.97 -11.64
N VAL A 25 6.11 27.72 -11.36
CA VAL A 25 5.16 26.58 -11.36
C VAL A 25 4.06 26.75 -10.31
N ARG A 26 4.41 27.17 -9.09
CA ARG A 26 3.41 27.40 -8.02
C ARG A 26 2.45 28.53 -8.36
N LEU A 27 2.97 29.63 -8.93
CA LEU A 27 2.12 30.73 -9.38
C LEU A 27 1.21 30.28 -10.53
N PHE A 28 1.74 29.55 -11.51
CA PHE A 28 0.95 29.00 -12.60
C PHE A 28 -0.19 28.12 -12.09
N ASP A 29 0.10 27.20 -11.17
CA ASP A 29 -0.92 26.34 -10.57
C ASP A 29 -2.02 27.15 -9.86
N LYS A 30 -1.63 28.18 -9.11
CA LYS A 30 -2.58 29.04 -8.40
C LYS A 30 -3.54 29.77 -9.35
N GLU A 31 -3.03 30.28 -10.47
CA GLU A 31 -3.80 31.13 -11.39
C GLU A 31 -4.56 30.33 -12.46
N PHE A 32 -4.01 29.20 -12.92
CA PHE A 32 -4.55 28.45 -14.06
C PHE A 32 -4.88 26.99 -13.76
N GLY A 33 -4.42 26.45 -12.63
CA GLY A 33 -4.39 25.02 -12.35
C GLY A 33 -3.27 24.31 -13.11
N ILE A 34 -2.49 23.48 -12.41
CA ILE A 34 -1.37 22.74 -13.02
C ILE A 34 -1.82 21.52 -13.82
N VAL A 35 -2.98 20.95 -13.49
CA VAL A 35 -3.54 19.76 -14.15
C VAL A 35 -4.54 20.22 -15.21
N PRO A 36 -4.21 20.12 -16.51
CA PRO A 36 -5.02 20.74 -17.57
C PRO A 36 -6.17 19.85 -18.06
N PHE A 37 -6.32 18.64 -17.51
CA PHE A 37 -7.30 17.64 -17.92
C PHE A 37 -8.16 17.24 -16.74
N GLU A 38 -9.41 16.91 -17.01
CA GLU A 38 -10.26 16.26 -16.00
C GLU A 38 -9.85 14.80 -15.88
N PHE A 39 -9.38 14.42 -14.69
CA PHE A 39 -9.05 13.04 -14.37
C PHE A 39 -10.28 12.34 -13.80
N PRO A 40 -10.50 11.05 -14.11
CA PRO A 40 -11.57 10.30 -13.47
C PRO A 40 -11.30 10.13 -11.98
N GLU A 41 -12.34 9.73 -11.25
CA GLU A 41 -12.25 9.45 -9.81
C GLU A 41 -11.16 8.43 -9.48
N TYR A 42 -10.59 8.57 -8.28
CA TYR A 42 -9.57 7.68 -7.78
C TYR A 42 -10.09 6.26 -7.61
N ASP A 43 -9.37 5.33 -8.21
CA ASP A 43 -9.78 3.93 -8.30
C ASP A 43 -8.59 3.03 -7.92
N ILE A 44 -8.39 2.85 -6.61
CA ILE A 44 -7.32 2.01 -6.07
C ILE A 44 -7.51 0.51 -6.35
N GLU A 45 -8.70 0.12 -6.82
CA GLU A 45 -9.01 -1.25 -7.24
C GLU A 45 -8.63 -1.52 -8.71
N ALA A 46 -8.14 -0.50 -9.42
CA ALA A 46 -7.78 -0.58 -10.83
C ALA A 46 -8.93 -1.11 -11.72
N SER A 47 -10.18 -0.80 -11.39
CA SER A 47 -11.36 -1.26 -12.15
C SER A 47 -11.32 -0.81 -13.61
N TRP A 48 -10.63 0.30 -13.88
CA TRP A 48 -10.35 0.80 -15.23
C TRP A 48 -9.69 -0.21 -16.16
N TYR A 49 -8.97 -1.20 -15.66
CA TYR A 49 -8.33 -2.21 -16.51
C TYR A 49 -9.35 -3.15 -17.17
N ARG A 50 -10.43 -3.49 -16.44
CA ARG A 50 -11.50 -4.37 -16.91
C ARG A 50 -12.64 -3.59 -17.57
N ASN A 51 -12.73 -2.29 -17.31
CA ASN A 51 -13.75 -1.40 -17.86
C ASN A 51 -13.23 -0.69 -19.11
N GLU A 52 -13.85 -0.98 -20.26
CA GLU A 52 -13.41 -0.41 -21.55
C GLU A 52 -13.61 1.10 -21.61
N LEU A 53 -14.72 1.62 -21.06
CA LEU A 53 -15.01 3.05 -21.05
C LEU A 53 -13.94 3.82 -20.26
N LYS A 54 -13.61 3.35 -19.05
CA LYS A 54 -12.55 3.94 -18.22
C LYS A 54 -11.17 3.80 -18.88
N THR A 55 -10.87 2.67 -19.52
CA THR A 55 -9.63 2.51 -20.29
C THR A 55 -9.55 3.54 -21.42
N SER A 56 -10.63 3.74 -22.18
CA SER A 56 -10.66 4.70 -23.30
C SER A 56 -10.43 6.13 -22.82
N GLN A 57 -11.05 6.53 -21.70
CA GLN A 57 -10.78 7.84 -21.07
C GLN A 57 -9.29 8.03 -20.75
N PHE A 58 -8.62 7.02 -20.21
CA PHE A 58 -7.18 7.08 -19.98
C PHE A 58 -6.38 7.19 -21.27
N ILE A 59 -6.76 6.47 -22.32
CA ILE A 59 -6.11 6.58 -23.63
C ILE A 59 -6.26 8.01 -24.18
N ASP A 60 -7.45 8.60 -24.06
CA ASP A 60 -7.72 9.97 -24.51
C ASP A 60 -6.86 10.99 -23.75
N ILE A 61 -6.81 10.92 -22.42
CA ILE A 61 -5.95 11.79 -21.59
C ILE A 61 -4.47 11.60 -21.97
N PHE A 62 -4.04 10.35 -22.19
CA PHE A 62 -2.67 10.05 -22.61
C PHE A 62 -2.31 10.73 -23.95
N HIS A 63 -3.24 10.78 -24.89
CA HIS A 63 -3.05 11.42 -26.18
C HIS A 63 -3.12 12.96 -26.09
N GLN A 64 -4.00 13.50 -25.25
CA GLN A 64 -4.07 14.94 -24.97
C GLN A 64 -2.77 15.47 -24.35
N ASP A 65 -2.08 14.68 -23.51
CA ASP A 65 -0.77 15.01 -22.94
C ASP A 65 0.42 14.81 -23.92
N SER A 66 0.16 14.94 -25.23
CA SER A 66 1.22 14.94 -26.24
C SER A 66 1.92 16.29 -26.34
N ARG A 67 3.14 16.29 -26.92
CA ARG A 67 4.04 17.46 -26.90
C ARG A 67 3.50 18.68 -27.66
N ASP A 68 2.57 18.50 -28.59
CA ASP A 68 2.03 19.57 -29.43
C ASP A 68 0.86 20.30 -28.77
N ASN A 69 0.54 19.98 -27.51
CA ASN A 69 -0.55 20.61 -26.80
C ASN A 69 -0.12 21.96 -26.20
N ASN A 70 -0.72 23.05 -26.71
CA ASN A 70 -0.48 24.43 -26.25
C ASN A 70 -1.13 24.75 -24.89
N LEU A 71 -1.90 23.83 -24.30
CA LEU A 71 -2.56 24.07 -23.01
C LEU A 71 -1.59 24.34 -21.84
N LEU A 72 -0.33 23.90 -21.96
CA LEU A 72 0.70 24.01 -20.93
C LEU A 72 1.47 25.34 -20.94
N GLN A 73 1.25 26.16 -21.96
CA GLN A 73 1.76 27.52 -22.04
C GLN A 73 0.61 28.49 -21.81
N LYS A 74 0.77 29.42 -20.85
CA LYS A 74 -0.21 30.47 -20.58
C LYS A 74 0.43 31.84 -20.73
N ASN A 75 -0.33 32.74 -21.31
CA ASN A 75 0.02 34.14 -21.39
C ASN A 75 -0.80 34.89 -20.33
N PHE A 76 -0.16 35.78 -19.60
CA PHE A 76 -0.81 36.62 -18.60
C PHE A 76 -0.31 38.05 -18.78
N GLN A 77 -1.24 38.97 -18.63
CA GLN A 77 -0.95 40.39 -18.75
C GLN A 77 -0.70 40.94 -17.35
N ILE A 78 0.51 41.45 -17.12
CA ILE A 78 0.84 42.23 -15.92
C ILE A 78 1.18 43.63 -16.42
N GLU A 79 0.45 44.63 -15.93
CA GLU A 79 0.54 46.02 -16.40
C GLU A 79 0.27 46.15 -17.92
N LYS A 80 1.31 46.48 -18.70
CA LYS A 80 1.27 46.64 -20.17
C LYS A 80 2.07 45.56 -20.89
N GLU A 81 2.64 44.60 -20.17
CA GLU A 81 3.44 43.52 -20.75
C GLU A 81 2.68 42.20 -20.73
N MET A 82 2.74 41.50 -21.86
CA MET A 82 2.28 40.12 -21.96
C MET A 82 3.45 39.21 -21.64
N LEU A 83 3.36 38.51 -20.50
CA LEU A 83 4.30 37.48 -20.11
C LEU A 83 3.76 36.12 -20.52
N SER A 84 4.66 35.22 -20.92
CA SER A 84 4.33 33.86 -21.29
C SER A 84 5.15 32.90 -20.42
N PHE A 85 4.49 31.91 -19.83
CA PHE A 85 5.16 30.84 -19.11
C PHE A 85 4.65 29.48 -19.59
N ASP A 86 5.60 28.61 -19.89
CA ASP A 86 5.36 27.22 -20.24
C ASP A 86 5.90 26.35 -19.11
N ILE A 87 5.02 25.55 -18.51
CA ILE A 87 5.39 24.70 -17.38
C ILE A 87 6.30 23.53 -17.81
N ARG A 88 6.55 23.32 -19.11
CA ARG A 88 7.40 22.22 -19.57
C ARG A 88 8.86 22.45 -19.12
N PRO A 89 9.45 21.54 -18.33
CA PRO A 89 10.77 21.72 -17.75
C PRO A 89 11.87 21.58 -18.81
N LEU A 90 12.90 22.42 -18.71
CA LEU A 90 14.05 22.42 -19.62
C LEU A 90 15.24 21.62 -19.06
N SER A 91 15.36 21.55 -17.73
CA SER A 91 16.43 20.82 -17.04
C SER A 91 15.97 19.51 -16.37
N LYS A 92 16.94 18.71 -15.90
CA LYS A 92 16.64 17.50 -15.11
C LYS A 92 16.05 17.84 -13.72
N LEU A 93 16.54 18.89 -13.06
CA LEU A 93 16.07 19.27 -11.72
C LEU A 93 14.63 19.82 -11.78
N GLU A 94 14.32 20.63 -12.77
CA GLU A 94 12.97 21.13 -13.01
C GLU A 94 11.98 20.00 -13.33
N ARG A 95 12.42 18.97 -14.06
CA ARG A 95 11.62 17.75 -14.31
C ARG A 95 11.28 17.02 -13.03
N ILE A 96 12.28 16.80 -12.17
CA ILE A 96 12.07 16.14 -10.88
C ILE A 96 11.09 16.94 -10.03
N TYR A 97 11.30 18.25 -9.95
CA TYR A 97 10.43 19.15 -9.20
C TYR A 97 8.99 19.10 -9.71
N LEU A 98 8.77 19.28 -11.03
CA LEU A 98 7.43 19.31 -11.61
C LEU A 98 6.71 17.98 -11.40
N ASN A 99 7.39 16.85 -11.64
CA ASN A 99 6.82 15.53 -11.40
C ASN A 99 6.40 15.35 -9.94
N GLN A 100 7.24 15.76 -8.98
CA GLN A 100 6.93 15.68 -7.55
C GLN A 100 5.76 16.61 -7.18
N TYR A 101 5.72 17.82 -7.74
CA TYR A 101 4.67 18.78 -7.49
C TYR A 101 3.30 18.28 -7.96
N ILE A 102 3.22 17.79 -9.20
CA ILE A 102 2.00 17.19 -9.77
C ILE A 102 1.62 15.92 -9.01
N LEU A 103 2.60 15.06 -8.69
CA LEU A 103 2.35 13.85 -7.90
C LEU A 103 1.71 14.19 -6.55
N GLN A 104 2.20 15.21 -5.86
CA GLN A 104 1.65 15.64 -4.58
C GLN A 104 0.18 16.08 -4.71
N LYS A 105 -0.17 16.83 -5.77
CA LYS A 105 -1.57 17.18 -6.07
C LYS A 105 -2.46 15.95 -6.24
N PHE A 106 -1.95 14.92 -6.90
CA PHE A 106 -2.65 13.66 -7.04
C PHE A 106 -2.73 12.86 -5.72
N LEU A 107 -1.79 13.04 -4.80
CA LEU A 107 -1.85 12.40 -3.48
C LEU A 107 -2.81 13.10 -2.52
N ASP A 108 -3.28 14.32 -2.81
CA ASP A 108 -4.29 15.01 -2.00
C ASP A 108 -5.62 14.24 -1.93
N ALA A 109 -5.88 13.34 -2.88
CA ALA A 109 -7.00 12.39 -2.85
C ALA A 109 -6.97 11.39 -1.68
N ARG A 110 -5.82 11.26 -0.99
CA ARG A 110 -5.66 10.43 0.20
C ARG A 110 -6.73 10.73 1.25
N GLN A 111 -7.00 12.01 1.50
CA GLN A 111 -7.94 12.41 2.52
C GLN A 111 -9.36 11.90 2.19
N THR A 112 -9.76 12.03 0.92
CA THR A 112 -11.05 11.51 0.43
C THR A 112 -11.17 9.99 0.62
N ILE A 113 -10.12 9.23 0.32
CA ILE A 113 -10.11 7.76 0.52
C ILE A 113 -10.24 7.43 2.01
N ASN A 114 -9.47 8.12 2.87
CA ASN A 114 -9.50 7.90 4.31
C ASN A 114 -10.87 8.25 4.93
N ASP A 115 -11.49 9.34 4.47
CA ASP A 115 -12.81 9.76 4.94
C ASP A 115 -13.92 8.84 4.43
N GLN A 116 -13.76 8.20 3.26
CA GLN A 116 -14.67 7.15 2.81
C GLN A 116 -14.59 5.94 3.74
N VAL A 117 -13.39 5.46 4.05
CA VAL A 117 -13.21 4.26 4.88
C VAL A 117 -13.68 4.47 6.31
N LYS A 118 -13.44 5.64 6.90
CA LYS A 118 -13.99 5.96 8.23
C LYS A 118 -15.51 5.87 8.24
N ARG A 119 -16.17 6.47 7.24
CA ARG A 119 -17.64 6.41 7.11
C ARG A 119 -18.13 4.98 6.90
N ASP A 120 -17.45 4.20 6.07
CA ASP A 120 -17.85 2.81 5.82
C ASP A 120 -17.70 1.94 7.07
N ILE A 121 -16.65 2.14 7.87
CA ILE A 121 -16.45 1.46 9.16
C ILE A 121 -17.56 1.84 10.15
N GLU A 122 -17.88 3.13 10.27
CA GLU A 122 -18.93 3.62 11.18
C GLU A 122 -20.32 3.05 10.87
N VAL A 123 -20.59 2.76 9.58
CA VAL A 123 -21.86 2.19 9.12
C VAL A 123 -21.84 0.65 9.12
N ALA A 124 -20.67 0.02 9.23
CA ALA A 124 -20.54 -1.44 9.18
C ALA A 124 -21.15 -2.10 10.42
N THR A 125 -21.96 -3.14 10.20
CA THR A 125 -22.51 -3.97 11.30
C THR A 125 -21.42 -4.76 12.03
N ASP A 126 -20.35 -5.11 11.32
CA ASP A 126 -19.17 -5.79 11.85
C ASP A 126 -17.92 -5.17 11.22
N GLU A 127 -17.27 -4.30 11.98
CA GLU A 127 -16.08 -3.54 11.57
C GLU A 127 -14.92 -4.46 11.18
N ILE A 128 -14.73 -5.59 11.88
CA ILE A 128 -13.64 -6.53 11.59
C ILE A 128 -13.89 -7.21 10.25
N LYS A 129 -15.10 -7.73 10.02
CA LYS A 129 -15.45 -8.34 8.73
C LYS A 129 -15.36 -7.35 7.58
N TYR A 130 -15.76 -6.09 7.80
CA TYR A 130 -15.59 -5.04 6.81
C TYR A 130 -14.10 -4.85 6.47
N LEU A 131 -13.25 -4.69 7.48
CA LEU A 131 -11.79 -4.52 7.29
C LEU A 131 -11.17 -5.73 6.57
N GLU A 132 -11.51 -6.95 7.00
CA GLU A 132 -11.02 -8.19 6.37
C GLU A 132 -11.44 -8.29 4.90
N ALA A 133 -12.71 -8.04 4.59
CA ALA A 133 -13.21 -8.07 3.22
C ALA A 133 -12.55 -6.99 2.35
N ARG A 134 -12.32 -5.79 2.91
CA ARG A 134 -11.65 -4.70 2.21
C ARG A 134 -10.19 -5.04 1.93
N ILE A 135 -9.47 -5.56 2.91
CA ILE A 135 -8.08 -6.02 2.76
C ILE A 135 -8.00 -7.12 1.70
N ASP A 136 -8.87 -8.13 1.75
CA ASP A 136 -8.89 -9.22 0.78
C ASP A 136 -9.13 -8.73 -0.65
N THR A 137 -10.02 -7.76 -0.82
CA THR A 137 -10.27 -7.11 -2.13
C THR A 137 -8.99 -6.45 -2.66
N LEU A 138 -8.32 -5.63 -1.85
CA LEU A 138 -7.11 -4.91 -2.28
C LEU A 138 -5.93 -5.85 -2.50
N VAL A 139 -5.76 -6.87 -1.66
CA VAL A 139 -4.75 -7.93 -1.84
C VAL A 139 -5.00 -8.69 -3.14
N THR A 140 -6.26 -8.99 -3.46
CA THR A 140 -6.65 -9.61 -4.73
C THR A 140 -6.25 -8.74 -5.92
N VAL A 141 -6.45 -7.42 -5.85
CA VAL A 141 -6.02 -6.48 -6.89
C VAL A 141 -4.50 -6.53 -7.08
N VAL A 142 -3.72 -6.52 -5.99
CA VAL A 142 -2.25 -6.60 -6.04
C VAL A 142 -1.79 -7.93 -6.67
N ASN A 143 -2.33 -9.05 -6.19
CA ASN A 143 -1.97 -10.39 -6.66
C ASN A 143 -2.33 -10.57 -8.14
N TRP A 144 -3.53 -10.15 -8.54
CA TRP A 144 -3.96 -10.19 -9.92
C TRP A 144 -3.11 -9.29 -10.82
N THR A 145 -2.74 -8.09 -10.34
CA THR A 145 -1.85 -7.17 -11.06
C THR A 145 -0.49 -7.82 -11.31
N LYS A 146 0.11 -8.42 -10.27
CA LYS A 146 1.39 -9.13 -10.37
C LYS A 146 1.31 -10.28 -11.37
N TYR A 147 0.31 -11.15 -11.24
CA TYR A 147 0.09 -12.27 -12.16
C TYR A 147 -0.06 -11.80 -13.61
N THR A 148 -0.86 -10.76 -13.84
CA THR A 148 -1.12 -10.21 -15.18
C THR A 148 0.14 -9.66 -15.84
N LEU A 149 1.04 -9.03 -15.07
CA LEU A 149 2.30 -8.49 -15.57
C LEU A 149 3.38 -9.56 -15.81
N GLU A 150 3.27 -10.73 -15.16
CA GLU A 150 4.18 -11.88 -15.36
C GLU A 150 3.82 -12.70 -16.61
N GLN A 151 2.60 -12.58 -17.14
CA GLN A 151 2.17 -13.29 -18.35
C GLN A 151 2.85 -12.73 -19.61
N PRO A 152 3.44 -13.58 -20.47
CA PRO A 152 4.01 -13.15 -21.74
C PRO A 152 2.89 -12.70 -22.71
N GLY A 153 2.95 -11.45 -23.17
CA GLY A 153 1.94 -10.89 -24.07
C GLY A 153 2.36 -9.55 -24.70
N LYS A 154 1.61 -9.10 -25.72
CA LYS A 154 1.88 -7.84 -26.42
C LYS A 154 1.67 -6.62 -25.51
N SER A 155 2.50 -5.58 -25.71
CA SER A 155 2.48 -4.31 -24.98
C SER A 155 1.26 -3.42 -25.33
N SER A 156 0.08 -3.78 -24.82
CA SER A 156 -1.12 -2.93 -24.92
C SER A 156 -1.02 -1.72 -23.97
N PHE A 157 -1.78 -0.65 -24.25
CA PHE A 157 -1.89 0.50 -23.34
C PHE A 157 -2.32 0.09 -21.93
N ARG A 158 -3.25 -0.86 -21.81
CA ARG A 158 -3.69 -1.41 -20.51
C ARG A 158 -2.51 -1.97 -19.72
N ILE A 159 -1.63 -2.77 -20.34
CA ILE A 159 -0.45 -3.33 -19.67
C ILE A 159 0.56 -2.23 -19.29
N LYS A 160 0.75 -1.21 -20.13
CA LYS A 160 1.62 -0.06 -19.80
C LYS A 160 1.10 0.71 -18.59
N PHE A 161 -0.19 1.03 -18.58
CA PHE A 161 -0.85 1.72 -17.46
C PHE A 161 -0.78 0.88 -16.18
N LEU A 162 -1.04 -0.43 -16.28
CA LEU A 162 -0.95 -1.35 -15.14
C LEU A 162 0.47 -1.45 -14.59
N THR A 163 1.48 -1.43 -15.47
CA THR A 163 2.89 -1.41 -15.08
C THR A 163 3.22 -0.14 -14.29
N ILE A 164 2.72 1.01 -14.72
CA ILE A 164 2.94 2.29 -14.02
C ILE A 164 2.27 2.29 -12.65
N PHE A 165 1.02 1.85 -12.58
CA PHE A 165 0.27 1.68 -11.33
C PHE A 165 1.03 0.77 -10.36
N TYR A 166 1.45 -0.41 -10.82
CA TYR A 166 2.19 -1.36 -9.97
C TYR A 166 3.57 -0.86 -9.55
N ASN A 167 4.23 -0.04 -10.38
CA ASN A 167 5.47 0.62 -10.00
C ASN A 167 5.28 1.65 -8.88
N GLY A 168 4.13 2.32 -8.83
CA GLY A 168 3.74 3.16 -7.69
C GLY A 168 3.63 2.34 -6.41
N PHE A 169 2.84 1.25 -6.46
CA PHE A 169 2.68 0.33 -5.33
C PHE A 169 4.03 -0.18 -4.77
N LYS A 170 4.91 -0.66 -5.65
CA LYS A 170 6.26 -1.09 -5.27
C LYS A 170 7.10 0.05 -4.67
N ALA A 171 7.03 1.24 -5.25
CA ALA A 171 7.85 2.36 -4.79
C ALA A 171 7.53 2.75 -3.35
N TYR A 172 6.27 2.74 -2.95
CA TYR A 172 5.88 2.94 -1.54
C TYR A 172 6.50 1.87 -0.63
N ASN A 173 6.31 0.59 -0.97
CA ASN A 173 6.79 -0.54 -0.15
C ASN A 173 8.32 -0.62 -0.06
N TYR A 174 9.06 -0.09 -1.03
CA TYR A 174 10.53 -0.04 -1.03
C TYR A 174 11.11 1.31 -0.59
N GLY A 175 10.29 2.28 -0.16
CA GLY A 175 10.75 3.60 0.28
C GLY A 175 11.35 4.48 -0.84
N ASN A 176 10.94 4.24 -2.09
CA ASN A 176 11.43 4.90 -3.31
C ASN A 176 10.38 5.83 -3.96
N ASP A 177 9.35 6.23 -3.21
CA ASP A 177 8.24 7.08 -3.64
C ASP A 177 8.66 8.51 -4.05
N LYS A 178 9.83 8.96 -3.61
CA LYS A 178 10.29 10.35 -3.77
C LYS A 178 11.07 10.67 -5.05
N MET A 179 11.47 9.70 -5.87
CA MET A 179 12.34 9.97 -7.03
C MET A 179 11.80 9.48 -8.38
N ILE A 180 10.96 10.33 -9.01
CA ILE A 180 10.61 10.19 -10.41
C ILE A 180 11.54 11.06 -11.27
N THR A 181 12.67 10.48 -11.69
CA THR A 181 13.73 11.20 -12.44
C THR A 181 13.47 11.31 -13.94
N ILE A 182 12.54 10.51 -14.46
CA ILE A 182 12.18 10.46 -15.87
C ILE A 182 10.99 11.38 -16.11
N ARG A 183 10.96 12.08 -17.25
CA ARG A 183 9.77 12.83 -17.67
C ARG A 183 8.59 11.87 -17.77
N ARG A 184 7.56 12.11 -16.95
CA ARG A 184 6.30 11.37 -17.01
C ARG A 184 5.19 12.26 -17.54
N LYS A 185 4.23 11.63 -18.19
CA LYS A 185 2.95 12.25 -18.52
C LYS A 185 2.08 12.41 -17.27
N PHE A 186 1.16 13.36 -17.26
CA PHE A 186 0.19 13.56 -16.18
C PHE A 186 -0.56 12.28 -15.85
N LEU A 187 -1.03 11.54 -16.86
CA LEU A 187 -1.68 10.24 -16.64
C LEU A 187 -0.76 9.21 -15.97
N GLU A 188 0.51 9.20 -16.35
CA GLU A 188 1.47 8.27 -15.74
C GLU A 188 1.76 8.66 -14.29
N LEU A 189 1.74 9.95 -13.96
CA LEU A 189 1.85 10.43 -12.57
C LEU A 189 0.57 10.10 -11.78
N PHE A 190 -0.60 10.26 -12.38
CA PHE A 190 -1.90 9.90 -11.78
C PHE A 190 -1.99 8.40 -11.46
N LEU A 191 -1.68 7.53 -12.43
CA LEU A 191 -1.66 6.08 -12.24
C LEU A 191 -0.62 5.66 -11.19
N TYR A 192 0.55 6.31 -11.19
CA TYR A 192 1.57 6.07 -10.19
C TYR A 192 1.09 6.48 -8.78
N ALA A 193 0.40 7.62 -8.66
CA ALA A 193 -0.22 8.07 -7.41
C ALA A 193 -1.26 7.07 -6.91
N GLN A 194 -2.13 6.54 -7.78
CA GLN A 194 -3.10 5.50 -7.40
C GLN A 194 -2.40 4.26 -6.83
N GLY A 195 -1.27 3.85 -7.41
CA GLY A 195 -0.47 2.75 -6.88
C GLY A 195 0.13 3.04 -5.50
N LEU A 196 0.63 4.26 -5.27
CA LEU A 196 1.11 4.69 -3.94
C LEU A 196 -0.03 4.66 -2.92
N LEU A 197 -1.18 5.23 -3.26
CA LEU A 197 -2.36 5.28 -2.40
C LEU A 197 -2.90 3.89 -2.08
N LEU A 198 -2.87 2.95 -3.04
CA LEU A 198 -3.21 1.54 -2.78
C LEU A 198 -2.31 0.93 -1.70
N ALA A 199 -1.00 1.10 -1.82
CA ALA A 199 -0.03 0.52 -0.87
C ALA A 199 -0.17 1.13 0.52
N GLU A 200 -0.29 2.45 0.59
CA GLU A 200 -0.53 3.20 1.83
C GLU A 200 -1.83 2.73 2.49
N HIS A 201 -2.92 2.70 1.72
CA HIS A 201 -4.24 2.34 2.22
C HIS A 201 -4.31 0.90 2.71
N LEU A 202 -3.73 -0.05 1.97
CA LEU A 202 -3.64 -1.45 2.41
C LEU A 202 -2.88 -1.57 3.72
N GLY A 203 -1.75 -0.86 3.86
CA GLY A 203 -0.96 -0.86 5.11
C GLY A 203 -1.72 -0.26 6.29
N ASP A 204 -2.49 0.81 6.07
CA ASP A 204 -3.29 1.44 7.12
C ASP A 204 -4.46 0.56 7.56
N LEU A 205 -5.12 -0.12 6.63
CA LEU A 205 -6.18 -1.10 6.95
C LEU A 205 -5.61 -2.27 7.76
N GLN A 206 -4.46 -2.81 7.37
CA GLN A 206 -3.80 -3.91 8.09
C GLN A 206 -3.46 -3.51 9.54
N LYS A 207 -2.85 -2.33 9.74
CA LYS A 207 -2.57 -1.80 11.09
C LYS A 207 -3.84 -1.57 11.90
N THR A 208 -4.91 -1.13 11.25
CA THR A 208 -6.20 -0.90 11.92
C THR A 208 -6.80 -2.23 12.37
N LEU A 209 -6.78 -3.25 11.52
CA LEU A 209 -7.23 -4.60 11.87
C LEU A 209 -6.39 -5.21 13.00
N GLU A 210 -5.07 -5.06 12.96
CA GLU A 210 -4.17 -5.51 14.04
C GLU A 210 -4.54 -4.87 15.38
N LYS A 211 -4.78 -3.55 15.42
CA LYS A 211 -5.25 -2.87 16.64
C LYS A 211 -6.58 -3.42 17.15
N TYR A 212 -7.55 -3.65 16.26
CA TYR A 212 -8.83 -4.22 16.64
C TYR A 212 -8.71 -5.66 17.18
N ARG A 213 -7.77 -6.44 16.64
CA ARG A 213 -7.46 -7.79 17.14
C ARG A 213 -6.78 -7.69 18.50
N ASP A 214 -5.75 -6.88 18.67
CA ASP A 214 -5.05 -6.71 19.95
C ASP A 214 -5.99 -6.19 21.07
N GLU A 215 -6.92 -5.28 20.74
CA GLU A 215 -7.89 -4.73 21.69
C GLU A 215 -8.99 -5.74 22.09
N LYS A 216 -9.40 -6.64 21.19
CA LYS A 216 -10.41 -7.69 21.45
C LYS A 216 -9.81 -9.03 21.90
N GLU A 217 -8.53 -9.30 21.63
CA GLU A 217 -7.77 -10.51 22.00
C GLU A 217 -7.06 -10.40 23.35
N THR A 218 -7.51 -9.50 24.25
CA THR A 218 -7.29 -9.68 25.70
C THR A 218 -8.06 -10.89 26.29
N LYS A 219 -8.51 -11.83 25.45
CA LYS A 219 -9.08 -13.13 25.83
C LYS A 219 -8.20 -14.28 25.32
N ASN A 220 -7.39 -14.79 26.25
CA ASN A 220 -6.79 -16.12 26.27
C ASN A 220 -5.85 -16.47 25.10
N GLU A 221 -4.68 -15.83 25.03
CA GLU A 221 -3.54 -16.48 24.39
C GLU A 221 -3.28 -17.82 25.07
N LEU A 222 -3.35 -18.91 24.30
CA LEU A 222 -2.97 -20.23 24.80
C LEU A 222 -1.49 -20.18 25.20
N SER A 223 -1.17 -20.68 26.38
CA SER A 223 0.22 -20.73 26.83
C SER A 223 1.07 -21.56 25.85
N LEU A 224 2.34 -21.20 25.69
CA LEU A 224 3.30 -21.91 24.84
C LEU A 224 3.25 -23.45 25.03
N PRO A 225 3.18 -23.99 26.26
CA PRO A 225 3.04 -25.44 26.47
C PRO A 225 1.79 -26.01 25.81
N LEU A 226 0.66 -25.32 25.88
CA LEU A 226 -0.60 -25.77 25.30
C LEU A 226 -0.55 -25.73 23.77
N LYS A 227 0.06 -24.69 23.18
CA LYS A 227 0.30 -24.61 21.73
C LYS A 227 1.14 -25.80 21.24
N ILE A 228 2.20 -26.17 21.96
CA ILE A 228 3.06 -27.33 21.60
C ILE A 228 2.31 -28.65 21.72
N VAL A 229 1.50 -28.84 22.78
CA VAL A 229 0.69 -30.05 22.94
C VAL A 229 -0.33 -30.17 21.81
N LEU A 230 -1.00 -29.08 21.43
CA LEU A 230 -1.92 -29.09 20.28
C LEU A 230 -1.22 -29.50 18.98
N LEU A 231 -0.03 -28.98 18.71
CA LEU A 231 0.75 -29.37 17.53
C LEU A 231 1.14 -30.85 17.55
N LYS A 232 1.36 -31.43 18.73
CA LYS A 232 1.60 -32.86 18.91
C LYS A 232 0.33 -33.68 18.65
N GLU A 233 -0.80 -33.31 19.27
CA GLU A 233 -2.08 -34.03 19.11
C GLU A 233 -2.58 -33.99 17.66
N LEU A 234 -2.31 -32.90 16.94
CA LEU A 234 -2.60 -32.78 15.51
C LEU A 234 -1.62 -33.55 14.60
N GLY A 235 -0.60 -34.20 15.16
CA GLY A 235 0.40 -34.97 14.42
C GLY A 235 1.37 -34.12 13.59
N ILE A 236 1.39 -32.80 13.80
CA ILE A 236 2.23 -31.86 13.04
C ILE A 236 3.70 -32.08 13.41
N ILE A 237 4.00 -32.24 14.70
CA ILE A 237 5.38 -32.48 15.18
C ILE A 237 5.93 -33.77 14.60
N GLU A 238 5.16 -34.86 14.62
CA GLU A 238 5.53 -36.17 14.10
C GLU A 238 5.75 -36.13 12.58
N THR A 239 4.87 -35.44 11.84
CA THR A 239 4.99 -35.25 10.40
C THR A 239 6.28 -34.49 10.03
N LEU A 240 6.59 -33.42 10.78
CA LEU A 240 7.81 -32.65 10.58
C LEU A 240 9.05 -33.50 10.90
N LYS A 241 9.05 -34.23 12.03
CA LYS A 241 10.11 -35.16 12.41
C LYS A 241 10.38 -36.19 11.32
N GLN A 242 9.34 -36.80 10.76
CA GLN A 242 9.47 -37.79 9.70
C GLN A 242 10.11 -37.18 8.44
N LYS A 243 9.71 -35.97 8.04
CA LYS A 243 10.33 -35.24 6.92
C LYS A 243 11.80 -34.91 7.16
N PHE A 244 12.17 -34.51 8.38
CA PHE A 244 13.57 -34.23 8.73
C PHE A 244 14.43 -35.50 8.74
N LYS A 245 13.90 -36.61 9.28
CA LYS A 245 14.57 -37.93 9.26
C LYS A 245 14.77 -38.47 7.85
N GLN A 246 13.75 -38.36 6.99
CA GLN A 246 13.84 -38.75 5.57
C GLN A 246 14.90 -37.95 4.80
N ARG A 247 15.18 -36.72 5.23
CA ARG A 247 16.18 -35.85 4.63
C ARG A 247 17.58 -35.95 5.27
N HIS A 248 17.77 -36.88 6.22
CA HIS A 248 19.04 -37.09 6.94
C HIS A 248 19.64 -35.80 7.54
N ILE A 249 18.78 -34.93 8.08
CA ILE A 249 19.24 -33.68 8.71
C ILE A 249 19.74 -33.97 10.12
N GLU A 250 21.06 -33.88 10.33
CA GLU A 250 21.69 -33.96 11.66
C GLU A 250 21.28 -32.74 12.52
N GLY A 251 21.02 -32.96 13.81
CA GLY A 251 20.63 -31.88 14.72
C GLY A 251 19.26 -31.27 14.44
N TYR A 252 18.34 -32.01 13.80
CA TYR A 252 17.03 -31.51 13.37
C TYR A 252 16.15 -30.94 14.50
N HIS A 253 16.43 -31.25 15.77
CA HIS A 253 15.68 -30.73 16.92
C HIS A 253 15.70 -29.19 16.99
N ASN A 254 16.80 -28.54 16.62
CA ASN A 254 16.87 -27.07 16.57
C ASN A 254 15.99 -26.52 15.44
N GLN A 255 16.10 -27.08 14.24
CA GLN A 255 15.28 -26.64 13.10
C GLN A 255 13.78 -26.90 13.33
N LEU A 256 13.46 -27.97 14.06
CA LEU A 256 12.10 -28.28 14.48
C LEU A 256 11.59 -27.24 15.49
N ALA A 257 12.40 -26.83 16.47
CA ALA A 257 12.04 -25.80 17.44
C ALA A 257 11.85 -24.43 16.78
N ASP A 258 12.70 -24.05 15.83
CA ASP A 258 12.56 -22.84 15.02
C ASP A 258 11.23 -22.83 14.25
N LEU A 259 10.89 -23.98 13.64
CA LEU A 259 9.70 -24.13 12.83
C LEU A 259 8.43 -24.18 13.69
N ILE A 260 8.51 -24.74 14.89
CA ILE A 260 7.43 -24.68 15.88
C ILE A 260 7.23 -23.24 16.35
N CYS A 261 8.28 -22.49 16.70
CA CYS A 261 8.17 -21.07 17.05
C CYS A 261 7.50 -20.27 15.93
N LEU A 262 7.83 -20.58 14.66
CA LEU A 262 7.20 -19.97 13.50
C LEU A 262 5.71 -20.31 13.41
N ILE A 263 5.34 -21.58 13.56
CA ILE A 263 3.92 -22.02 13.48
C ILE A 263 3.10 -21.43 14.63
N THR A 264 3.67 -21.30 15.82
CA THR A 264 2.98 -20.78 17.01
C THR A 264 3.04 -19.26 17.13
N SER A 265 3.71 -18.57 16.19
CA SER A 265 4.01 -17.14 16.22
C SER A 265 4.74 -16.69 17.49
N GLU A 266 5.58 -17.57 18.06
CA GLU A 266 6.32 -17.32 19.28
C GLU A 266 7.64 -16.61 19.01
N ASN A 267 8.08 -15.78 19.97
CA ASN A 267 9.35 -15.08 19.85
C ASN A 267 10.51 -16.08 19.81
N ARG A 268 11.53 -15.84 18.98
CA ARG A 268 12.77 -16.64 18.93
C ARG A 268 13.48 -16.76 20.29
N LYS A 269 13.23 -15.85 21.23
CA LYS A 269 13.70 -15.98 22.62
C LYS A 269 13.16 -17.22 23.35
N ASN A 270 12.00 -17.73 22.94
CA ASN A 270 11.36 -18.93 23.49
C ASN A 270 11.89 -20.24 22.85
N HIS A 271 12.84 -20.15 21.90
CA HIS A 271 13.42 -21.30 21.19
C HIS A 271 13.93 -22.39 22.12
N GLN A 272 14.71 -22.02 23.15
CA GLN A 272 15.25 -22.99 24.09
C GLN A 272 14.13 -23.71 24.84
N SER A 273 13.10 -22.98 25.29
CA SER A 273 11.94 -23.58 25.95
C SER A 273 11.18 -24.52 25.02
N VAL A 274 10.99 -24.15 23.75
CA VAL A 274 10.37 -25.03 22.74
C VAL A 274 11.21 -26.29 22.51
N LEU A 275 12.53 -26.16 22.38
CA LEU A 275 13.46 -27.27 22.23
C LEU A 275 13.39 -28.22 23.44
N ASP A 276 13.34 -27.67 24.65
CA ASP A 276 13.23 -28.43 25.89
C ASP A 276 11.89 -29.19 25.94
N TYR A 277 10.78 -28.55 25.56
CA TYR A 277 9.47 -29.19 25.48
C TYR A 277 9.41 -30.31 24.45
N VAL A 278 9.93 -30.09 23.24
CA VAL A 278 9.95 -31.09 22.17
C VAL A 278 10.82 -32.28 22.55
N THR A 279 11.96 -32.03 23.19
CA THR A 279 12.86 -33.09 23.69
C THR A 279 12.24 -33.85 24.87
N ALA A 280 11.58 -33.16 25.80
CA ALA A 280 10.91 -33.79 26.94
C ALA A 280 9.72 -34.66 26.52
N LEU A 281 9.05 -34.31 25.41
CA LEU A 281 8.01 -35.13 24.79
C LEU A 281 8.57 -36.43 24.18
N ASP A 282 9.85 -36.47 23.81
CA ASP A 282 10.54 -37.65 23.26
C ASP A 282 11.07 -38.60 24.35
N THR A 283 11.52 -38.06 25.49
CA THR A 283 12.09 -38.86 26.60
C THR A 283 11.03 -39.42 27.56
N GLY A 284 9.76 -39.02 27.41
CA GLY A 284 8.67 -39.47 28.29
C GLY A 284 8.80 -39.01 29.75
N THR A 285 9.68 -38.05 30.03
CA THR A 285 10.00 -37.57 31.38
C THR A 285 9.14 -36.41 31.85
N SER A 286 8.23 -35.90 31.02
CA SER A 286 7.34 -34.82 31.41
C SER A 286 6.04 -35.36 32.01
N THR A 287 6.03 -35.53 33.33
CA THR A 287 4.82 -35.78 34.12
C THR A 287 3.86 -34.59 34.14
N ASP A 288 4.27 -33.43 33.61
CA ASP A 288 3.49 -32.17 33.66
C ASP A 288 2.70 -31.87 32.37
N LEU A 289 2.99 -32.54 31.25
CA LEU A 289 2.40 -32.19 29.95
C LEU A 289 1.01 -32.81 29.67
N LEU A 290 0.58 -33.80 30.47
CA LEU A 290 -0.72 -34.45 30.34
C LEU A 290 -1.41 -34.58 31.70
N ASN A 291 -1.49 -33.49 32.46
CA ASN A 291 -2.42 -33.50 33.58
C ASN A 291 -3.87 -33.57 33.04
N PRO A 292 -4.80 -34.23 33.75
CA PRO A 292 -6.19 -34.38 33.28
C PRO A 292 -6.90 -33.04 33.01
N ALA A 293 -6.46 -31.95 33.64
CA ALA A 293 -7.03 -30.62 33.42
C ALA A 293 -6.62 -30.04 32.05
N ASN A 294 -5.37 -30.21 31.63
CA ASN A 294 -4.88 -29.74 30.33
C ASN A 294 -5.56 -30.52 29.19
N VAL A 295 -5.72 -31.83 29.34
CA VAL A 295 -6.45 -32.69 28.38
C VAL A 295 -7.92 -32.27 28.29
N LYS A 296 -8.55 -31.93 29.43
CA LYS A 296 -9.92 -31.42 29.46
C LYS A 296 -10.05 -30.08 28.76
N THR A 297 -9.15 -29.14 29.01
CA THR A 297 -9.13 -27.82 28.34
C THR A 297 -8.92 -27.95 26.83
N ILE A 298 -8.00 -28.82 26.40
CA ILE A 298 -7.77 -29.09 24.97
C ILE A 298 -9.02 -29.69 24.33
N LYS A 299 -9.67 -30.64 24.99
CA LYS A 299 -10.90 -31.25 24.50
C LYS A 299 -12.05 -30.25 24.40
N GLU A 300 -12.25 -29.42 25.43
CA GLU A 300 -13.26 -28.35 25.45
C GLU A 300 -13.01 -27.30 24.36
N GLU A 301 -11.75 -26.95 24.09
CA GLU A 301 -11.42 -26.03 22.99
C GLU A 301 -11.63 -26.68 21.62
N LEU A 302 -11.20 -27.93 21.41
CA LEU A 302 -11.41 -28.65 20.15
C LEU A 302 -12.91 -28.87 19.85
N GLU A 303 -13.72 -29.15 20.87
CA GLU A 303 -15.18 -29.31 20.74
C GLU A 303 -15.86 -28.01 20.26
N LYS A 304 -15.33 -26.83 20.60
CA LYS A 304 -15.84 -25.54 20.07
C LYS A 304 -15.66 -25.40 18.56
N TYR A 305 -14.64 -26.03 18.00
CA TYR A 305 -14.35 -26.00 16.56
C TYR A 305 -14.98 -27.17 15.79
N GLN A 306 -15.50 -28.19 16.49
CA GLN A 306 -16.19 -29.34 15.86
C GLN A 306 -17.70 -29.13 15.67
N LEU A 307 -18.27 -28.01 16.15
CA LEU A 307 -19.68 -27.64 16.00
C LEU A 307 -19.92 -26.45 15.06
N ALA A 308 -18.99 -26.19 14.14
CA ALA A 308 -19.18 -25.28 13.00
C ALA A 308 -19.35 -26.07 11.69
#